data_AF-A0A6I2ITX4-F1
#
_entry.id   AF-A0A6I2ITX4-F1
#
_cell.length_a   1.000
_cell.length_b   1.000
_cell.length_c   1.000
_cell.angle_alpha   90.00
_cell.angle_beta   90.00
_cell.angle_gamma   90.00
#
_symmetry.space_group_name_H-M   'P 1'
#
loop_
_entity.id
_entity.type
_entity.pdbx_description
1 polymer ?
#
loop_
_entity_poly.entity_id
_entity_poly.type
_entity_poly.pdbx_seq_one_letter_code
_entity_poly.pdbx_strand_id
1 'polypeptide(L)'
;MAGAIRGELNPSQLKVLKDALKSLELTPAKRRRLLWRLAKYGLVAAAKRNVRNQQTPDGVAWQKRKTKRKGKMLRNMPKLIRVREMPEIDAVRLYLSGGSYRNGQREVPAGTVGYAQQNGMTATISARQSASSSGQTGPATLRQAKRLRKAGFKVRSGKRWKTPGFKEIQEKVSAAQAGLLIRKLEGTPAKKTWTVTLPAREFLGIGEDDFMKALARQLQAIGFGWDVNAQDM
;
A
#
# COMPACT_ATOMS: atom_id res chain seq x y z
N MET A 1 10.61 14.46 2.75
CA MET A 1 9.57 14.54 3.78
C MET A 1 8.65 13.33 3.65
N ALA A 2 8.87 12.27 4.43
CA ALA A 2 7.92 11.15 4.48
C ALA A 2 6.67 11.64 5.22
N GLY A 3 5.52 11.66 4.55
CA GLY A 3 4.24 12.04 5.16
C GLY A 3 3.98 11.19 6.40
N ALA A 4 3.67 11.82 7.53
CA ALA A 4 3.31 11.10 8.75
C ALA A 4 1.99 10.36 8.51
N ILE A 5 1.99 9.04 8.67
CA ILE A 5 0.74 8.28 8.76
C ILE A 5 0.20 8.54 10.16
N ARG A 6 -0.90 9.28 10.25
CA ARG A 6 -1.64 9.38 11.51
C ARG A 6 -2.60 8.20 11.55
N GLY A 7 -2.28 7.21 12.37
CA GLY A 7 -3.28 6.23 12.81
C GLY A 7 -4.18 6.95 13.80
N GLU A 8 -5.12 7.75 13.31
CA GLU A 8 -6.00 8.53 14.18
C GLU A 8 -7.02 7.57 14.78
N LEU A 9 -7.09 7.56 16.11
CA LEU A 9 -8.34 7.23 16.77
C LEU A 9 -9.35 8.26 16.29
N ASN A 10 -10.57 7.84 15.96
CA ASN A 10 -11.62 8.79 15.62
C ASN A 10 -11.90 9.70 16.86
N PRO A 11 -12.57 10.84 16.69
CA PRO A 11 -12.81 11.76 17.80
C PRO A 11 -13.53 11.13 19.01
N SER A 12 -14.44 10.17 18.79
CA SER A 12 -15.14 9.45 19.87
C SER A 12 -14.19 8.55 20.65
N GLN A 13 -13.42 7.70 19.98
CA GLN A 13 -12.39 6.83 20.56
C GLN A 13 -11.34 7.64 21.33
N LEU A 14 -10.90 8.79 20.79
CA LEU A 14 -9.95 9.67 21.47
C LEU A 14 -10.54 10.23 22.77
N LYS A 15 -11.80 10.65 22.74
CA LYS A 15 -12.51 11.13 23.93
C LYS A 15 -12.59 10.03 24.99
N VAL A 16 -13.05 8.83 24.61
CA VAL A 16 -13.12 7.68 25.52
C VAL A 16 -11.76 7.35 26.13
N LEU A 17 -10.69 7.35 25.34
CA LEU A 17 -9.34 7.11 25.84
C LEU A 17 -8.90 8.18 26.85
N LYS A 18 -9.15 9.46 26.55
CA LYS A 18 -8.82 10.57 27.45
C LYS A 18 -9.62 10.49 28.74
N ASP A 19 -10.91 10.17 28.66
CA ASP A 19 -11.78 10.03 29.81
C ASP A 19 -11.32 8.86 30.68
N ALA A 20 -10.97 7.71 30.10
CA ALA A 20 -10.37 6.58 30.83
C ALA A 20 -9.02 6.95 31.47
N LEU A 21 -8.16 7.71 30.79
CA LEU A 21 -6.88 8.16 31.36
C LEU A 21 -7.04 9.17 32.51
N LYS A 22 -8.15 9.93 32.53
CA LYS A 22 -8.48 10.91 33.57
C LYS A 22 -9.20 10.28 34.76
N SER A 23 -10.17 9.40 34.51
CA SER A 23 -11.00 8.78 35.54
C SER A 23 -10.22 7.76 36.37
N LEU A 24 -9.24 7.11 35.74
CA LEU A 24 -8.35 6.19 36.42
C LEU A 24 -7.16 7.01 36.92
N GLU A 25 -6.92 7.01 38.23
CA GLU A 25 -5.70 7.56 38.87
C GLU A 25 -4.47 6.70 38.52
N LEU A 26 -4.22 6.53 37.22
CA LEU A 26 -3.12 5.77 36.68
C LEU A 26 -1.82 6.52 36.98
N THR A 27 -0.92 5.85 37.69
CA THR A 27 0.47 6.33 37.80
C THR A 27 1.07 6.50 36.39
N PRO A 28 2.04 7.41 36.19
CA PRO A 28 2.65 7.64 34.88
C PRO A 28 3.16 6.35 34.21
N ALA A 29 3.68 5.40 35.01
CA ALA A 29 4.12 4.09 34.51
C ALA A 29 2.95 3.24 33.96
N LYS A 30 1.80 3.22 34.67
CA LYS A 30 0.60 2.51 34.22
C LYS A 30 0.01 3.15 32.96
N ARG A 31 -0.01 4.49 32.85
CA ARG A 31 -0.44 5.21 31.63
C ARG A 31 0.40 4.84 30.42
N ARG A 32 1.73 4.92 30.55
CA ARG A 32 2.65 4.52 29.47
C ARG A 32 2.44 3.08 29.05
N ARG A 33 2.33 2.17 30.01
CA ARG A 33 2.07 0.75 29.75
C ARG A 33 0.73 0.53 29.03
N LEU A 34 -0.33 1.22 29.43
CA LEU A 34 -1.65 1.16 28.77
C LEU A 34 -1.55 1.61 27.32
N LEU A 35 -0.96 2.78 27.07
CA LEU A 35 -0.80 3.33 25.71
C LEU A 35 0.03 2.39 24.82
N TRP A 36 1.14 1.87 25.35
CA TRP A 36 1.98 0.92 24.61
C TRP A 36 1.21 -0.36 24.27
N ARG A 37 0.47 -0.92 25.24
CA ARG A 37 -0.33 -2.13 25.04
C ARG A 37 -1.47 -1.89 24.05
N LEU A 38 -2.15 -0.75 24.11
CA LEU A 38 -3.20 -0.38 23.18
C LEU A 38 -2.64 -0.22 21.76
N ALA A 39 -1.48 0.42 21.60
CA ALA A 39 -0.80 0.53 20.31
C ALA A 39 -0.36 -0.86 19.79
N LYS A 40 0.24 -1.69 20.63
CA LYS A 40 0.84 -2.98 20.25
C LYS A 40 -0.19 -4.09 20.01
N TYR A 41 -1.14 -4.25 20.92
CA TYR A 41 -2.12 -5.33 20.93
C TYR A 41 -3.50 -4.92 20.40
N GLY A 42 -3.81 -3.64 20.41
CA GLY A 42 -4.99 -3.09 19.71
C GLY A 42 -4.62 -2.74 18.26
N LEU A 43 -4.02 -1.57 18.04
CA LEU A 43 -3.83 -1.01 16.69
C LEU A 43 -2.97 -1.89 15.77
N VAL A 44 -1.79 -2.35 16.21
CA VAL A 44 -0.91 -3.17 15.35
C VAL A 44 -1.52 -4.54 15.06
N ALA A 45 -2.26 -5.12 16.00
CA ALA A 45 -2.97 -6.38 15.78
C ALA A 45 -4.15 -6.19 14.80
N ALA A 46 -4.94 -5.13 14.97
CA ALA A 46 -5.99 -4.74 14.03
C ALA A 46 -5.41 -4.51 12.63
N ALA A 47 -4.32 -3.77 12.51
CA ALA A 47 -3.64 -3.55 11.23
C ALA A 47 -3.20 -4.87 10.55
N LYS A 48 -2.63 -5.81 11.31
CA LYS A 48 -2.30 -7.15 10.80
C LYS A 48 -3.54 -7.88 10.28
N ARG A 49 -4.66 -7.82 11.01
CA ARG A 49 -5.95 -8.44 10.64
C ARG A 49 -6.53 -7.79 9.38
N ASN A 50 -6.56 -6.46 9.32
CA ASN A 50 -7.06 -5.67 8.19
C ASN A 50 -6.28 -5.99 6.91
N VAL A 51 -4.94 -6.00 6.98
CA VAL A 51 -4.09 -6.43 5.86
C VAL A 51 -4.33 -7.89 5.49
N ARG A 52 -4.43 -8.79 6.47
CA ARG A 52 -4.69 -10.21 6.21
C ARG A 52 -6.02 -10.41 5.49
N ASN A 53 -7.03 -9.63 5.83
CA ASN A 53 -8.37 -9.71 5.26
C ASN A 53 -8.54 -8.83 4.01
N GLN A 54 -7.60 -7.94 3.72
CA GLN A 54 -7.66 -6.95 2.63
C GLN A 54 -8.86 -6.01 2.77
N GLN A 55 -9.03 -5.45 3.96
CA GLN A 55 -10.14 -4.58 4.31
C GLN A 55 -9.69 -3.36 5.12
N THR A 56 -10.52 -2.33 5.16
CA THR A 56 -10.37 -1.16 6.03
C THR A 56 -10.60 -1.52 7.51
N PRO A 57 -10.25 -0.64 8.47
CA PRO A 57 -10.59 -0.84 9.87
C PRO A 57 -12.09 -1.10 10.12
N ASP A 58 -12.97 -0.49 9.31
CA ASP A 58 -14.42 -0.66 9.39
C ASP A 58 -14.95 -1.90 8.65
N GLY A 59 -14.04 -2.73 8.11
CA GLY A 59 -14.41 -3.99 7.45
C GLY A 59 -14.70 -3.88 5.95
N VAL A 60 -14.58 -2.69 5.34
CA VAL A 60 -14.82 -2.51 3.90
C VAL A 60 -13.69 -3.13 3.08
N ALA A 61 -14.01 -4.01 2.13
CA ALA A 61 -13.02 -4.65 1.29
C ALA A 61 -12.25 -3.64 0.41
N TRP A 62 -10.93 -3.77 0.35
CA TRP A 62 -10.09 -2.88 -0.46
C TRP A 62 -10.33 -3.03 -1.96
N GLN A 63 -10.10 -1.94 -2.68
CA GLN A 63 -10.03 -2.00 -4.13
C GLN A 63 -8.91 -2.92 -4.61
N LYS A 64 -9.29 -3.90 -5.43
CA LYS A 64 -8.39 -4.88 -6.03
C LYS A 64 -7.31 -4.20 -6.87
N ARG A 65 -6.16 -4.86 -6.98
CA ARG A 65 -5.06 -4.42 -7.84
C ARG A 65 -5.51 -4.38 -9.31
N LYS A 66 -4.96 -3.43 -10.09
CA LYS A 66 -5.17 -3.38 -11.55
C LYS A 66 -4.44 -4.50 -12.32
N THR A 67 -3.50 -5.19 -11.68
CA THR A 67 -2.71 -6.28 -12.30
C THR A 67 -3.34 -7.65 -12.04
N LYS A 68 -3.07 -8.65 -12.90
CA LYS A 68 -3.61 -10.01 -12.76
C LYS A 68 -2.93 -10.88 -11.67
N ARG A 69 -2.13 -10.29 -10.76
CA ARG A 69 -1.40 -11.04 -9.73
C ARG A 69 -2.36 -11.53 -8.63
N LYS A 70 -2.26 -12.78 -8.21
CA LYS A 70 -3.21 -13.40 -7.24
C LYS A 70 -2.84 -13.25 -5.75
N GLY A 71 -1.73 -12.58 -5.40
CA GLY A 71 -1.32 -12.41 -4.00
C GLY A 71 -2.12 -11.35 -3.23
N LYS A 72 -2.19 -11.47 -1.89
CA LYS A 72 -2.72 -10.38 -1.03
C LYS A 72 -1.72 -9.21 -0.98
N MET A 73 -2.21 -7.98 -0.93
CA MET A 73 -1.37 -6.77 -0.90
C MET A 73 -0.86 -6.50 0.51
N LEU A 74 0.29 -5.83 0.63
CA LEU A 74 0.83 -5.31 1.89
C LEU A 74 1.06 -6.34 3.01
N ARG A 75 1.09 -7.65 2.74
CA ARG A 75 1.22 -8.73 3.75
C ARG A 75 2.32 -8.50 4.80
N ASN A 76 3.45 -7.92 4.38
CA ASN A 76 4.59 -7.65 5.26
C ASN A 76 4.58 -6.25 5.86
N MET A 77 3.73 -5.32 5.38
CA MET A 77 3.70 -3.93 5.83
C MET A 77 3.43 -3.82 7.34
N PRO A 78 2.44 -4.51 7.93
CA PRO A 78 2.19 -4.41 9.37
C PRO A 78 3.32 -4.98 10.23
N LYS A 79 4.19 -5.84 9.67
CA LYS A 79 5.36 -6.38 10.38
C LYS A 79 6.46 -5.33 10.55
N LEU A 80 6.42 -4.27 9.74
CA LEU A 80 7.38 -3.17 9.76
C LEU A 80 6.96 -2.05 10.74
N ILE A 81 5.78 -2.17 11.36
CA ILE A 81 5.33 -1.18 12.35
C ILE A 81 6.16 -1.33 13.62
N ARG A 82 6.81 -0.24 14.00
CA ARG A 82 7.53 -0.07 15.26
C ARG A 82 6.74 0.88 16.15
N VAL A 83 6.81 0.60 17.45
CA VAL A 83 6.13 1.36 18.50
C VAL A 83 7.24 2.01 19.32
N ARG A 84 7.21 3.35 19.44
CA ARG A 84 8.11 4.12 20.30
C ARG A 84 7.27 4.87 21.32
N GLU A 85 7.56 4.67 22.59
CA GLU A 85 6.99 5.45 23.67
C GLU A 85 7.53 6.88 23.63
N MET A 86 6.67 7.85 23.98
CA MET A 86 7.00 9.26 24.14
C MET A 86 6.50 9.72 25.53
N PRO A 87 7.25 9.38 26.60
CA PRO A 87 6.85 9.68 27.98
C PRO A 87 6.63 11.16 28.25
N GLU A 88 7.33 12.05 27.54
CA GLU A 88 7.32 13.50 27.79
C GLU A 88 5.96 14.13 27.49
N ILE A 89 5.16 13.48 26.64
CA ILE A 89 3.86 13.96 26.17
C ILE A 89 2.75 12.91 26.33
N ASP A 90 2.98 11.88 27.17
CA ASP A 90 2.07 10.76 27.39
C ASP A 90 1.50 10.18 26.07
N ALA A 91 2.39 9.90 25.11
CA ALA A 91 1.99 9.42 23.79
C ALA A 91 2.82 8.22 23.32
N VAL A 92 2.34 7.57 22.26
CA VAL A 92 3.05 6.51 21.57
C VAL A 92 3.09 6.83 20.08
N ARG A 93 4.30 6.76 19.50
CA ARG A 93 4.52 6.94 18.06
C ARG A 93 4.58 5.60 17.36
N LEU A 94 3.70 5.42 16.38
CA LEU A 94 3.75 4.35 15.41
C LEU A 94 4.52 4.83 14.18
N TYR A 95 5.52 4.08 13.75
CA TYR A 95 6.25 4.37 12.53
C TYR A 95 6.63 3.09 11.79
N LEU A 96 6.75 3.19 10.47
CA LEU A 96 7.18 2.06 9.64
C LEU A 96 8.70 2.15 9.42
N SER A 97 9.40 1.06 9.71
CA SER A 97 10.85 0.97 9.53
C SER A 97 11.25 -0.36 8.88
N GLY A 98 12.28 -0.30 8.03
CA GLY A 98 12.78 -1.43 7.25
C GLY A 98 11.97 -1.72 5.97
N GLY A 99 12.04 -2.97 5.53
CA GLY A 99 11.46 -3.42 4.26
C GLY A 99 12.36 -3.13 3.06
N SER A 100 12.06 -3.77 1.93
CA SER A 100 12.85 -3.66 0.68
C SER A 100 11.96 -3.19 -0.46
N TYR A 101 11.25 -2.08 -0.25
CA TYR A 101 10.40 -1.50 -1.30
C TYR A 101 11.24 -0.71 -2.29
N ARG A 102 10.88 -0.82 -3.57
CA ARG A 102 11.60 -0.16 -4.66
C ARG A 102 10.63 0.44 -5.68
N ASN A 103 11.04 1.55 -6.27
CA ASN A 103 10.43 2.15 -7.45
C ASN A 103 11.49 2.23 -8.55
N GLY A 104 11.49 1.25 -9.45
CA GLY A 104 12.62 1.02 -10.36
C GLY A 104 13.87 0.63 -9.57
N GLN A 105 14.97 1.36 -9.81
CA GLN A 105 16.24 1.15 -9.11
C GLN A 105 16.32 1.89 -7.76
N ARG A 106 15.36 2.76 -7.46
CA ARG A 106 15.38 3.57 -6.23
C ARG A 106 14.70 2.83 -5.10
N GLU A 107 15.37 2.79 -3.95
CA GLU A 107 14.76 2.30 -2.72
C GLU A 107 13.74 3.31 -2.19
N VAL A 108 12.65 2.80 -1.62
CA VAL A 108 11.56 3.61 -1.09
C VAL A 108 11.32 3.20 0.36
N PRO A 109 11.35 4.14 1.32
CA PRO A 109 11.05 3.81 2.71
C PRO A 109 9.66 3.21 2.88
N ALA A 110 9.52 2.22 3.77
CA ALA A 110 8.23 1.62 4.09
C ALA A 110 7.20 2.65 4.58
N GLY A 111 7.65 3.71 5.28
CA GLY A 111 6.79 4.85 5.66
C GLY A 111 6.11 5.51 4.47
N THR A 112 6.85 5.80 3.40
CA THR A 112 6.31 6.42 2.19
C THR A 112 5.31 5.50 1.50
N VAL A 113 5.62 4.21 1.40
CA VAL A 113 4.71 3.23 0.79
C VAL A 113 3.46 3.04 1.64
N GLY A 114 3.61 2.93 2.96
CA GLY A 114 2.50 2.83 3.88
C GLY A 114 1.58 4.03 3.80
N TYR A 115 2.14 5.24 3.75
CA TYR A 115 1.38 6.49 3.62
C TYR A 115 0.58 6.55 2.32
N ALA A 116 1.25 6.28 1.19
CA ALA A 116 0.60 6.29 -0.11
C ALA A 116 -0.51 5.23 -0.22
N GLN A 117 -0.36 4.09 0.46
CA GLN A 117 -1.40 3.06 0.48
C GLN A 117 -2.53 3.42 1.43
N GLN A 118 -2.23 3.95 2.63
CA GLN A 118 -3.25 4.36 3.59
C GLN A 118 -4.16 5.42 2.97
N ASN A 119 -3.60 6.52 2.48
CA ASN A 119 -4.36 7.70 2.06
C ASN A 119 -4.70 7.72 0.57
N GLY A 120 -4.17 6.76 -0.20
CA GLY A 120 -4.11 6.88 -1.65
C GLY A 120 -3.07 7.91 -2.09
N MET A 121 -2.84 7.99 -3.40
CA MET A 121 -1.90 8.95 -3.98
C MET A 121 -2.23 9.18 -5.45
N THR A 122 -2.16 10.42 -5.89
CA THR A 122 -2.19 10.77 -7.30
C THR A 122 -0.83 11.33 -7.70
N ALA A 123 -0.24 10.80 -8.76
CA ALA A 123 1.04 11.27 -9.27
C ALA A 123 0.98 11.47 -10.79
N THR A 124 1.42 12.64 -11.23
CA THR A 124 1.64 12.91 -12.66
C THR A 124 3.04 12.45 -13.03
N ILE A 125 3.13 11.53 -13.99
CA ILE A 125 4.40 10.99 -14.49
C ILE A 125 4.65 11.57 -15.88
N SER A 126 5.88 12.02 -16.13
CA SER A 126 6.32 12.44 -17.46
C SER A 126 7.05 11.32 -18.21
N ALA A 127 6.98 11.37 -19.54
CA ALA A 127 7.71 10.46 -20.42
C ALA A 127 9.21 10.48 -20.14
N ARG A 128 9.80 11.66 -19.88
CA ARG A 128 11.23 11.82 -19.58
C ARG A 128 11.65 11.08 -18.31
N GLN A 129 10.86 11.18 -17.23
CA GLN A 129 11.11 10.44 -15.98
C GLN A 129 10.98 8.94 -16.16
N SER A 130 10.05 8.49 -17.02
CA SER A 130 9.86 7.06 -17.29
C SER A 130 10.97 6.48 -18.17
N ALA A 131 11.54 7.27 -19.09
CA ALA A 131 12.51 6.81 -20.09
C ALA A 131 13.80 6.28 -19.45
N SER A 132 14.27 6.91 -18.37
CA SER A 132 15.47 6.45 -17.64
C SER A 132 15.25 5.17 -16.84
N SER A 133 13.99 4.79 -16.60
CA SER A 133 13.61 3.56 -15.88
C SER A 133 13.20 2.42 -16.81
N SER A 134 12.88 2.72 -18.06
CA SER A 134 12.49 1.74 -19.07
C SER A 134 13.72 1.22 -19.80
N GLY A 135 14.45 0.31 -19.16
CA GLY A 135 15.35 -0.61 -19.85
C GLY A 135 14.55 -1.53 -20.78
N GLN A 136 14.00 -1.00 -21.87
CA GLN A 136 13.39 -1.79 -22.96
C GLN A 136 14.53 -2.38 -23.82
N THR A 137 15.51 -2.97 -23.15
CA THR A 137 16.62 -3.70 -23.76
C THR A 137 16.16 -5.15 -23.87
N GLY A 138 15.97 -5.63 -25.10
CA GLY A 138 15.55 -7.01 -25.36
C GLY A 138 14.50 -7.16 -26.45
N PRO A 139 14.14 -8.42 -26.77
CA PRO A 139 13.16 -8.76 -27.79
C PRO A 139 11.77 -8.23 -27.45
N ALA A 140 10.93 -8.02 -28.46
CA ALA A 140 9.55 -7.62 -28.24
C ALA A 140 8.82 -8.64 -27.34
N THR A 141 8.02 -8.12 -26.41
CA THR A 141 7.18 -8.98 -25.56
C THR A 141 6.07 -9.63 -26.39
N LEU A 142 5.57 -10.79 -25.97
CA LEU A 142 4.44 -11.45 -26.65
C LEU A 142 3.20 -10.53 -26.75
N ARG A 143 2.99 -9.65 -25.76
CA ARG A 143 1.92 -8.65 -25.80
C ARG A 143 2.14 -7.61 -26.90
N GLN A 144 3.38 -7.13 -27.06
CA GLN A 144 3.74 -6.22 -28.15
C GLN A 144 3.60 -6.91 -29.51
N ALA A 145 4.07 -8.15 -29.66
CA ALA A 145 3.92 -8.90 -30.91
C ALA A 145 2.45 -9.10 -31.30
N LYS A 146 1.59 -9.49 -30.35
CA LYS A 146 0.13 -9.58 -30.58
C LYS A 146 -0.48 -8.25 -30.99
N ARG A 147 -0.07 -7.15 -30.34
CA ARG A 147 -0.57 -5.80 -30.64
C ARG A 147 -0.09 -5.29 -31.99
N LEU A 148 1.19 -5.50 -32.35
CA LEU A 148 1.74 -5.19 -33.67
C LEU A 148 0.94 -5.88 -34.78
N ARG A 149 0.69 -7.18 -34.62
CA ARG A 149 -0.08 -7.95 -35.60
C ARG A 149 -1.52 -7.42 -35.73
N LYS A 150 -2.15 -7.08 -34.61
CA LYS A 150 -3.49 -6.46 -34.58
C LYS A 150 -3.49 -5.08 -35.26
N ALA A 151 -2.42 -4.30 -35.10
CA ALA A 151 -2.23 -3.00 -35.74
C ALA A 151 -1.87 -3.09 -37.23
N GLY A 152 -1.82 -4.30 -37.82
CA GLY A 152 -1.56 -4.48 -39.25
C GLY A 152 -0.09 -4.51 -39.64
N PHE A 153 0.82 -4.79 -38.69
CA PHE A 153 2.24 -4.91 -38.99
C PHE A 153 2.52 -6.04 -40.00
N LYS A 154 3.21 -5.69 -41.10
CA LYS A 154 3.64 -6.61 -42.16
C LYS A 154 5.16 -6.51 -42.34
N VAL A 155 5.77 -7.63 -42.69
CA VAL A 155 7.19 -7.69 -43.08
C VAL A 155 7.30 -8.14 -44.52
N ARG A 156 8.34 -7.67 -45.21
CA ARG A 156 8.62 -8.08 -46.58
C ARG A 156 9.31 -9.44 -46.58
N SER A 157 8.84 -10.34 -47.44
CA SER A 157 9.42 -11.66 -47.69
C SER A 157 9.63 -11.79 -49.19
N GLY A 158 10.82 -11.41 -49.66
CA GLY A 158 11.13 -11.26 -51.08
C GLY A 158 10.26 -10.18 -51.75
N LYS A 159 9.46 -10.58 -52.74
CA LYS A 159 8.55 -9.66 -53.47
C LYS A 159 7.19 -9.44 -52.78
N ARG A 160 6.83 -10.22 -51.75
CA ARG A 160 5.49 -10.19 -51.13
C ARG A 160 5.53 -9.65 -49.70
N TRP A 161 4.42 -9.03 -49.28
CA TRP A 161 4.19 -8.67 -47.89
C TRP A 161 3.53 -9.83 -47.15
N LYS A 162 4.09 -10.21 -46.00
CA LYS A 162 3.52 -11.24 -45.13
C LYS A 162 3.26 -10.69 -43.73
N THR A 163 2.26 -11.24 -43.07
CA THR A 163 2.03 -11.01 -41.64
C THR A 163 2.97 -11.93 -40.85
N PRO A 164 3.96 -11.41 -40.12
CA PRO A 164 4.91 -12.25 -39.40
C PRO A 164 4.25 -13.02 -38.25
N GLY A 165 4.81 -14.20 -37.95
CA GLY A 165 4.45 -14.97 -36.77
C GLY A 165 4.87 -14.27 -35.48
N PHE A 166 4.30 -14.66 -34.33
CA PHE A 166 4.65 -14.01 -33.06
C PHE A 166 6.12 -14.19 -32.70
N LYS A 167 6.68 -15.40 -32.82
CA LYS A 167 8.11 -15.69 -32.57
C LYS A 167 9.01 -14.85 -33.48
N GLU A 168 8.69 -14.79 -34.76
CA GLU A 168 9.42 -13.98 -35.75
C GLU A 168 9.46 -12.49 -35.36
N ILE A 169 8.36 -11.95 -34.82
CA ILE A 169 8.35 -10.56 -34.32
C ILE A 169 9.23 -10.41 -33.07
N GLN A 170 9.19 -11.37 -32.14
CA GLN A 170 9.98 -11.29 -30.91
C GLN A 170 11.49 -11.36 -31.21
N GLU A 171 11.91 -12.18 -32.17
CA GLU A 171 13.30 -12.32 -32.56
C GLU A 171 13.83 -11.10 -33.34
N LYS A 172 13.04 -10.56 -34.27
CA LYS A 172 13.50 -9.52 -35.21
C LYS A 172 13.26 -8.10 -34.74
N VAL A 173 12.34 -7.88 -33.80
CA VAL A 173 11.93 -6.54 -33.36
C VAL A 173 12.23 -6.38 -31.90
N SER A 174 12.98 -5.34 -31.55
CA SER A 174 13.22 -5.00 -30.15
C SER A 174 11.96 -4.46 -29.48
N ALA A 175 11.86 -4.56 -28.15
CA ALA A 175 10.71 -4.04 -27.41
C ALA A 175 10.50 -2.52 -27.65
N ALA A 176 11.59 -1.75 -27.79
CA ALA A 176 11.55 -0.34 -28.13
C ALA A 176 11.00 -0.08 -29.54
N GLN A 177 11.51 -0.81 -30.54
CA GLN A 177 11.04 -0.71 -31.93
C GLN A 177 9.57 -1.09 -32.05
N ALA A 178 9.16 -2.18 -31.39
CA ALA A 178 7.77 -2.62 -31.38
C ALA A 178 6.84 -1.54 -30.81
N GLY A 179 7.24 -0.89 -29.71
CA GLY A 179 6.49 0.21 -29.12
C GLY A 179 6.32 1.40 -30.09
N LEU A 180 7.36 1.76 -30.82
CA LEU A 180 7.32 2.84 -31.81
C LEU A 180 6.44 2.48 -33.02
N LEU A 181 6.59 1.26 -33.55
CA LEU A 181 5.81 0.75 -34.67
C LEU A 181 4.31 0.68 -34.34
N ILE A 182 3.95 0.18 -33.16
CA ILE A 182 2.55 0.15 -32.69
C ILE A 182 1.95 1.55 -32.73
N ARG A 183 2.65 2.56 -32.19
CA ARG A 183 2.13 3.94 -32.15
C ARG A 183 1.91 4.52 -33.54
N LYS A 184 2.85 4.28 -34.46
CA LYS A 184 2.75 4.73 -35.86
C LYS A 184 1.56 4.08 -36.57
N LEU A 185 1.41 2.76 -36.41
CA LEU A 185 0.32 2.00 -37.05
C LEU A 185 -1.05 2.31 -36.45
N GLU A 186 -1.15 2.54 -35.15
CA GLU A 186 -2.41 2.91 -34.47
C GLU A 186 -2.74 4.41 -34.55
N GLY A 187 -1.86 5.24 -35.15
CA GLY A 187 -2.06 6.69 -35.25
C GLY A 187 -2.07 7.43 -33.92
N THR A 188 -1.58 6.81 -32.83
CA THR A 188 -1.66 7.41 -31.48
C THR A 188 -0.44 8.27 -31.18
N PRO A 189 -0.59 9.56 -30.83
CA PRO A 189 0.53 10.41 -30.47
C PRO A 189 1.17 9.97 -29.14
N ALA A 190 2.48 10.24 -29.00
CA ALA A 190 3.19 9.95 -27.76
C ALA A 190 2.73 10.90 -26.63
N LYS A 191 2.17 10.34 -25.55
CA LYS A 191 1.81 11.13 -24.36
C LYS A 191 3.07 11.63 -23.67
N LYS A 192 3.14 12.95 -23.44
CA LYS A 192 4.23 13.59 -22.67
C LYS A 192 4.06 13.37 -21.17
N THR A 193 2.83 13.34 -20.68
CA THR A 193 2.48 13.16 -19.27
C THR A 193 1.23 12.28 -19.13
N TRP A 194 1.12 11.60 -17.99
CA TRP A 194 -0.09 10.88 -17.60
C TRP A 194 -0.23 10.83 -16.08
N THR A 195 -1.47 10.76 -15.63
CA THR A 195 -1.81 10.71 -14.21
C THR A 195 -2.00 9.26 -13.77
N VAL A 196 -1.35 8.89 -12.67
CA VAL A 196 -1.50 7.59 -12.01
C VAL A 196 -2.18 7.79 -10.67
N THR A 197 -3.38 7.23 -10.53
CA THR A 197 -4.13 7.22 -9.28
C THR A 197 -3.96 5.88 -8.59
N LEU A 198 -3.45 5.92 -7.36
CA LEU A 198 -3.42 4.84 -6.39
C LEU A 198 -4.59 5.03 -5.42
N PRO A 199 -5.56 4.10 -5.39
CA PRO A 199 -6.67 4.23 -4.44
C PRO A 199 -6.21 3.92 -3.02
N ALA A 200 -6.86 4.56 -2.06
CA ALA A 200 -6.67 4.33 -0.63
C ALA A 200 -6.99 2.88 -0.24
N ARG A 201 -6.19 2.36 0.67
CA ARG A 201 -6.22 1.03 1.26
C ARG A 201 -5.81 1.20 2.71
N GLU A 202 -6.69 1.84 3.45
CA GLU A 202 -6.53 2.06 4.87
C GLU A 202 -6.35 0.72 5.56
N PHE A 203 -5.23 0.59 6.25
CA PHE A 203 -4.88 -0.64 6.97
C PHE A 203 -4.51 -0.34 8.41
N LEU A 204 -3.92 0.83 8.67
CA LEU A 204 -3.61 1.30 10.01
C LEU A 204 -4.84 1.98 10.58
N GLY A 205 -5.37 1.43 11.66
CA GLY A 205 -6.59 1.89 12.31
C GLY A 205 -7.30 0.72 12.99
N ILE A 206 -8.31 1.05 13.78
CA ILE A 206 -9.13 0.09 14.52
C ILE A 206 -10.57 0.61 14.53
N GLY A 207 -11.54 -0.25 14.19
CA GLY A 207 -12.96 0.10 14.26
C GLY A 207 -13.40 0.39 15.70
N GLU A 208 -14.53 1.06 15.87
CA GLU A 208 -15.03 1.51 17.18
C GLU A 208 -15.24 0.35 18.17
N ASP A 209 -15.95 -0.70 17.76
CA ASP A 209 -16.21 -1.87 18.61
C ASP A 209 -14.92 -2.58 19.02
N ASP A 210 -14.02 -2.81 18.05
CA ASP A 210 -12.73 -3.44 18.31
C ASP A 210 -11.85 -2.58 19.23
N PHE A 211 -11.95 -1.25 19.13
CA PHE A 211 -11.23 -0.32 19.99
C PHE A 211 -11.71 -0.43 21.43
N MET A 212 -13.03 -0.39 21.65
CA MET A 212 -13.61 -0.50 22.99
C MET A 212 -13.23 -1.83 23.64
N LYS A 213 -13.32 -2.94 22.89
CA LYS A 213 -12.87 -4.27 23.36
C LYS A 213 -11.37 -4.30 23.68
N ALA A 214 -10.54 -3.68 22.83
CA ALA A 214 -9.10 -3.63 23.05
C ALA A 214 -8.75 -2.80 24.29
N LEU A 215 -9.38 -1.64 24.46
CA LEU A 215 -9.23 -0.78 25.63
C LEU A 215 -9.63 -1.55 26.89
N ALA A 216 -10.75 -2.26 26.85
CA ALA A 216 -11.24 -3.03 28.00
C ALA A 216 -10.29 -4.11 28.46
N ARG A 217 -9.86 -4.94 27.52
CA ARG A 217 -8.87 -5.96 27.78
C ARG A 217 -7.55 -5.39 28.31
N GLN A 218 -7.15 -4.20 27.86
CA GLN A 218 -5.89 -3.60 28.33
C GLN A 218 -6.01 -2.96 29.71
N LEU A 219 -7.16 -2.37 30.05
CA LEU A 219 -7.42 -1.82 31.38
C LEU A 219 -7.46 -2.92 32.46
N GLN A 220 -8.09 -4.05 32.16
CA GLN A 220 -8.04 -5.23 33.02
C GLN A 220 -6.60 -5.74 33.20
N ALA A 221 -5.83 -5.83 32.11
CA ALA A 221 -4.47 -6.35 32.14
C ALA A 221 -3.47 -5.47 32.91
N ILE A 222 -3.78 -4.20 33.17
CA ILE A 222 -2.96 -3.31 34.01
C ILE A 222 -3.44 -3.25 35.48
N GLY A 223 -4.43 -4.08 35.84
CA GLY A 223 -4.95 -4.19 37.20
C GLY A 223 -5.94 -3.07 37.59
N PHE A 224 -6.70 -2.55 36.62
CA PHE A 224 -7.83 -1.66 36.89
C PHE A 224 -9.15 -2.41 36.62
N GLY A 225 -9.97 -2.56 37.66
CA GLY A 225 -11.21 -3.34 37.69
C GLY A 225 -12.30 -2.79 36.78
N TRP A 226 -12.16 -3.03 35.48
CA TRP A 226 -13.28 -2.92 34.55
C TRP A 226 -13.98 -4.27 34.53
N ASP A 227 -15.10 -4.39 35.27
CA ASP A 227 -15.92 -5.60 35.39
C ASP A 227 -16.72 -5.89 34.12
N VAL A 228 -16.02 -6.20 33.03
CA VAL A 228 -16.60 -6.71 31.79
C VAL A 228 -15.75 -7.85 31.29
N ASN A 229 -16.22 -9.08 31.49
CA ASN A 229 -15.48 -10.29 31.17
C ASN A 229 -14.95 -10.27 29.74
N ALA A 230 -13.67 -10.58 29.54
CA ALA A 230 -13.03 -10.49 28.21
C ALA A 230 -13.59 -11.48 27.18
N GLN A 231 -14.40 -12.45 27.65
CA GLN A 231 -15.12 -13.46 26.87
C GLN A 231 -16.59 -13.09 26.61
N ASP A 232 -17.17 -12.15 27.37
CA ASP A 232 -18.58 -11.76 27.27
C ASP A 232 -18.80 -10.55 26.32
N MET A 233 -17.77 -10.18 25.53
CA MET A 233 -17.77 -9.04 24.59
C MET A 233 -17.38 -9.40 23.15
#